data_AF-A0A917XW49-F1
#
_entry.id   AF-A0A917XW49-F1
#
_cell.length_a   1.000
_cell.length_b   1.000
_cell.length_c   1.000
_cell.angle_alpha   90.00
_cell.angle_beta   90.00
_cell.angle_gamma   90.00
#
_symmetry.space_group_name_H-M   'P 1'
#
loop_
_entity.id
_entity.type
_entity.pdbx_description
1 polymer ?
#
loop_
_entity_poly.entity_id
_entity_poly.type
_entity_poly.pdbx_seq_one_letter_code
_entity_poly.pdbx_strand_id
1 'polypeptide(L)'
;MDVEQLWSEVLERIQQRIQKASYDTWFKNTKAVEMKDNLLIIETANEFQRDWLENRYKEQVEELLYVLTGERLKASFTIGEKMMMTSSTTEAHSQTKYIDVSDLLKKIENLERRVSELEKK
;
A
#
# COMPACT_ATOMS: atom_id res chain seq x y z
N MET A 1 -4.46 14.65 18.34
CA MET A 1 -3.66 13.78 17.48
C MET A 1 -4.31 13.85 16.12
N ASP A 2 -3.67 14.56 15.21
CA ASP A 2 -4.19 14.75 13.86
C ASP A 2 -4.00 13.47 13.04
N VAL A 3 -4.82 13.30 11.99
CA VAL A 3 -4.78 12.10 11.15
C VAL A 3 -3.41 11.89 10.49
N GLU A 4 -2.76 12.99 10.10
CA GLU A 4 -1.43 12.98 9.51
C GLU A 4 -0.34 12.58 10.52
N GLN A 5 -0.48 13.02 11.78
CA GLN A 5 0.44 12.63 12.86
C GLN A 5 0.31 11.15 13.19
N LEU A 6 -0.93 10.66 13.31
CA LEU A 6 -1.18 9.24 13.54
C LEU A 6 -0.57 8.37 12.43
N TRP A 7 -0.77 8.76 11.17
CA TRP A 7 -0.18 8.03 10.05
C TRP A 7 1.36 8.09 10.03
N SER A 8 1.95 9.22 10.38
CA SER A 8 3.40 9.36 10.49
C SER A 8 3.98 8.39 11.53
N GLU A 9 3.33 8.25 12.69
CA GLU A 9 3.75 7.26 13.69
C GLU A 9 3.57 5.81 13.21
N VAL A 10 2.50 5.52 12.46
CA VAL A 10 2.33 4.21 11.82
C VAL A 10 3.47 3.95 10.84
N LEU A 11 3.85 4.93 10.02
CA LEU A 11 4.95 4.83 9.06
C LEU A 11 6.30 4.57 9.74
N GLU A 12 6.61 5.28 10.83
CA GLU A 12 7.84 5.04 11.60
C GLU A 12 7.88 3.62 12.17
N ARG A 13 6.77 3.15 12.76
CA ARG A 13 6.71 1.80 13.34
C ARG A 13 6.76 0.71 12.28
N ILE A 14 6.10 0.90 11.13
CA ILE A 14 6.13 -0.10 10.07
C ILE A 14 7.50 -0.17 9.40
N GLN A 15 8.18 0.97 9.23
CA GLN A 15 9.56 1.03 8.71
C GLN A 15 10.54 0.22 9.56
N GLN A 16 10.32 0.14 10.87
CA GLN A 16 11.14 -0.70 11.76
C GLN A 16 10.77 -2.19 11.72
N ARG A 17 9.56 -2.53 11.26
CA ARG A 17 9.04 -3.91 11.21
C ARG A 17 9.29 -4.60 9.88
N ILE A 18 9.42 -3.85 8.79
CA ILE A 18 9.58 -4.40 7.43
C ILE A 18 10.94 -4.02 6.83
N GLN A 19 11.30 -4.67 5.73
CA GLN A 19 12.53 -4.34 5.01
C GLN A 19 12.42 -2.96 4.36
N LYS A 20 13.54 -2.24 4.31
CA LYS A 20 13.60 -0.89 3.71
C LYS A 20 13.06 -0.85 2.28
N ALA A 21 13.37 -1.86 1.47
CA ALA A 21 12.85 -1.96 0.10
C ALA A 21 11.32 -2.06 0.07
N SER A 22 10.73 -2.91 0.89
CA SER A 22 9.27 -3.04 1.01
C SER A 22 8.62 -1.74 1.49
N TYR A 23 9.26 -1.03 2.43
CA TYR A 23 8.78 0.27 2.89
C TYR A 23 8.80 1.34 1.79
N ASP A 24 9.93 1.45 1.07
CA ASP A 24 10.09 2.46 0.01
C ASP A 24 9.06 2.25 -1.12
N THR A 25 8.81 0.99 -1.48
CA THR A 25 7.84 0.63 -2.53
C THR A 25 6.40 0.86 -2.10
N TRP A 26 6.00 0.39 -0.90
CA TRP A 26 4.59 0.29 -0.54
C TRP A 26 4.10 1.42 0.36
N PHE A 27 4.94 2.01 1.21
CA PHE A 27 4.49 2.93 2.27
C PHE A 27 4.95 4.37 2.09
N LYS A 28 6.12 4.59 1.51
CA LYS A 28 6.74 5.92 1.42
C LYS A 28 5.88 6.99 0.74
N ASN A 29 5.12 6.62 -0.28
CA ASN A 29 4.24 7.53 -1.02
C ASN A 29 2.77 7.40 -0.61
N THR A 30 2.51 7.05 0.66
CA THR A 30 1.16 7.00 1.22
C THR A 30 0.92 8.16 2.16
N LYS A 31 -0.33 8.62 2.24
CA LYS A 31 -0.74 9.67 3.16
C LYS A 31 -2.12 9.38 3.71
N ALA A 32 -2.37 9.70 4.97
CA ALA A 32 -3.74 9.65 5.48
C ALA A 32 -4.50 10.89 5.03
N VAL A 33 -5.70 10.69 4.51
CA VAL A 33 -6.56 11.75 3.96
C VAL A 33 -7.58 12.20 4.98
N GLU A 34 -8.27 11.23 5.58
CA GLU A 34 -9.30 11.49 6.57
C GLU A 34 -9.46 10.29 7.49
N MET A 35 -10.09 10.53 8.64
CA MET A 35 -10.55 9.48 9.53
C MET A 35 -12.05 9.66 9.76
N LYS A 36 -12.82 8.62 9.44
CA LYS A 36 -14.29 8.65 9.48
C LYS A 36 -14.83 7.35 10.06
N ASP A 37 -15.70 7.42 11.07
CA ASP A 37 -16.37 6.25 11.66
C ASP A 37 -15.39 5.09 11.99
N ASN A 38 -14.28 5.40 12.67
CA ASN A 38 -13.19 4.46 12.99
C ASN A 38 -12.49 3.83 11.76
N LEU A 39 -12.63 4.43 10.58
CA LEU A 39 -11.94 4.07 9.35
C LEU A 39 -10.90 5.14 9.01
N LEU A 40 -9.63 4.74 8.94
CA LEU A 40 -8.55 5.58 8.43
C LEU A 40 -8.45 5.40 6.91
N ILE A 41 -8.65 6.49 6.17
CA ILE A 41 -8.54 6.50 4.72
C ILE A 41 -7.12 6.93 4.33
N ILE A 42 -6.41 6.04 3.63
CA ILE A 42 -5.02 6.19 3.23
C ILE A 42 -4.97 6.30 1.70
N GLU A 43 -4.47 7.42 1.19
CA GLU A 43 -4.19 7.59 -0.23
C GLU A 43 -2.91 6.85 -0.61
N THR A 44 -3.00 6.17 -1.75
CA THR A 44 -1.93 5.47 -2.43
C THR A 44 -1.70 6.08 -3.81
N ALA A 45 -0.50 5.88 -4.36
CA ALA A 45 -0.13 6.46 -5.64
C ALA A 45 -0.82 5.79 -6.84
N ASN A 46 -1.19 4.51 -6.74
CA ASN A 46 -1.84 3.77 -7.82
C ASN A 46 -2.61 2.53 -7.31
N GLU A 47 -3.37 1.91 -8.21
CA GLU A 47 -4.21 0.74 -7.90
C GLU A 47 -3.42 -0.47 -7.41
N PHE A 48 -2.22 -0.73 -7.94
CA PHE A 48 -1.39 -1.85 -7.51
C PHE A 48 -0.91 -1.66 -6.06
N GLN A 49 -0.52 -0.43 -5.71
CA GLN A 49 -0.15 -0.10 -4.33
C GLN A 49 -1.33 -0.24 -3.39
N ARG A 50 -2.53 0.22 -3.80
CA ARG A 50 -3.78 0.01 -3.05
C ARG A 50 -4.01 -1.48 -2.77
N ASP A 51 -4.07 -2.29 -3.83
CA ASP A 51 -4.40 -3.71 -3.73
C ASP A 51 -3.36 -4.47 -2.89
N TRP A 52 -2.08 -4.16 -3.08
CA TRP A 52 -1.02 -4.79 -2.31
C TRP A 52 -1.07 -4.43 -0.83
N LEU A 53 -1.28 -3.15 -0.49
CA LEU A 53 -1.41 -2.72 0.90
C LEU A 53 -2.65 -3.33 1.55
N GLU A 54 -3.77 -3.36 0.83
CA GLU A 54 -5.03 -3.93 1.30
C GLU A 54 -4.94 -5.43 1.55
N ASN A 55 -4.28 -6.18 0.66
CA ASN A 55 -4.17 -7.62 0.78
C ASN A 55 -3.04 -8.08 1.72
N ARG A 56 -1.91 -7.35 1.78
CA ARG A 56 -0.71 -7.83 2.47
C ARG A 56 -0.45 -7.17 3.81
N TYR A 57 -0.83 -5.90 3.96
CA TYR A 57 -0.42 -5.06 5.07
C TYR A 57 -1.55 -4.49 5.90
N LYS A 58 -2.81 -4.62 5.45
CA LYS A 58 -3.98 -4.12 6.16
C LYS A 58 -4.02 -4.55 7.63
N GLU A 59 -3.90 -5.85 7.89
CA GLU A 59 -3.93 -6.37 9.27
C GLU A 59 -2.79 -5.80 10.13
N GLN A 60 -1.59 -5.67 9.56
CA GLN A 60 -0.45 -5.10 10.29
C GLN A 60 -0.65 -3.61 10.58
N VAL A 61 -1.26 -2.87 9.65
CA VAL A 61 -1.59 -1.45 9.84
C VAL A 61 -2.68 -1.32 10.91
N GLU A 62 -3.74 -2.11 10.86
CA GLU A 62 -4.82 -2.10 11.86
C GLU A 62 -4.31 -2.47 13.26
N GLU A 63 -3.37 -3.42 13.37
CA GLU A 63 -2.69 -3.72 14.63
C GLU A 63 -1.92 -2.51 15.15
N LEU A 64 -1.11 -1.87 14.29
CA LEU A 64 -0.36 -0.67 14.67
C LEU A 64 -1.27 0.48 15.11
N LEU A 65 -2.38 0.68 14.41
CA LEU A 65 -3.38 1.67 14.78
C LEU A 65 -3.94 1.38 16.18
N TYR A 66 -4.29 0.13 16.47
CA TYR A 66 -4.76 -0.26 17.81
C TYR A 66 -3.70 -0.03 18.90
N VAL A 67 -2.43 -0.33 18.64
CA VAL A 67 -1.35 -0.10 19.62
C VAL A 67 -1.10 1.39 19.85
N LEU A 68 -1.32 2.24 18.84
CA LEU A 68 -1.12 3.68 18.93
C LEU A 68 -2.29 4.41 19.60
N THR A 69 -3.53 4.03 19.27
CA THR A 69 -4.73 4.76 19.72
C THR A 69 -5.48 4.06 20.84
N GLY A 70 -5.27 2.74 21.02
CA GLY A 70 -6.08 1.91 21.91
C GLY A 70 -7.45 1.54 21.33
N GLU A 71 -7.77 1.99 20.11
CA GLU A 71 -9.08 1.81 19.47
C GLU A 71 -9.00 0.85 18.27
N ARG A 72 -10.09 0.12 18.02
CA ARG A 72 -10.20 -0.78 16.85
C ARG A 72 -10.49 0.03 15.60
N LEU A 73 -9.47 0.68 15.07
CA LEU A 73 -9.51 1.39 13.80
C LEU A 73 -9.32 0.42 12.64
N LYS A 74 -10.05 0.65 11.55
CA LYS A 74 -9.89 -0.05 10.28
C LYS A 74 -9.06 0.77 9.32
N ALA A 75 -8.34 0.12 8.41
CA ALA A 75 -7.60 0.79 7.35
C ALA A 75 -8.29 0.59 5.99
N SER A 76 -8.45 1.67 5.24
CA SER A 76 -8.94 1.65 3.85
C SER A 76 -7.93 2.35 2.95
N PHE A 77 -7.56 1.70 1.86
CA PHE A 77 -6.63 2.27 0.89
C PHE A 77 -7.40 2.80 -0.32
N THR A 78 -7.12 4.03 -0.75
CA THR A 78 -7.74 4.66 -1.91
C THR A 78 -6.69 5.24 -2.84
N ILE A 79 -7.07 5.59 -4.07
CA ILE A 79 -6.21 6.27 -5.03
C ILE A 79 -6.59 7.75 -5.02
N GLY A 80 -5.59 8.64 -4.96
CA GLY A 80 -5.84 10.07 -4.92
C GLY A 80 -6.58 10.58 -6.14
N GLU A 81 -7.60 11.42 -5.92
CA GLU A 81 -8.45 11.99 -6.98
C GLU A 81 -7.64 12.80 -8.02
N LYS A 82 -6.45 13.29 -7.64
CA LYS A 82 -5.52 13.99 -8.55
C LYS A 82 -5.04 13.13 -9.73
N MET A 83 -5.22 11.81 -9.69
CA MET A 83 -4.84 10.90 -10.78
C MET A 83 -6.02 10.32 -11.57
N MET A 84 -7.28 10.66 -11.22
CA MET A 84 -8.47 10.16 -11.92
C MET A 84 -8.76 10.86 -13.26
N MET A 85 -8.01 11.90 -13.63
CA MET A 85 -8.16 12.58 -14.93
C MET A 85 -7.40 11.90 -16.09
N THR A 86 -7.26 10.57 -16.11
CA THR A 86 -6.71 9.86 -17.30
C THR A 86 -7.46 8.60 -17.72
N SER A 87 -8.53 8.19 -17.02
CA SER A 87 -9.24 6.93 -17.32
C SER A 87 -10.64 7.08 -17.93
N SER A 88 -11.07 8.30 -18.28
CA SER A 88 -12.34 8.52 -18.97
C SER A 88 -12.15 8.60 -20.49
N THR A 89 -11.97 7.46 -21.18
CA THR A 89 -12.26 7.32 -22.62
C THR A 89 -12.50 5.85 -22.99
N THR A 90 -13.79 5.54 -23.12
CA THR A 90 -14.40 4.81 -24.25
C THR A 90 -14.41 3.28 -24.25
N GLU A 91 -15.65 2.78 -24.27
CA GLU A 91 -16.09 1.46 -24.71
C GLU A 91 -15.52 1.04 -26.08
N ALA A 92 -15.36 -0.28 -26.25
CA ALA A 92 -15.00 -1.03 -27.47
C ALA A 92 -13.50 -1.10 -27.85
N HIS A 93 -12.86 -2.25 -27.58
CA HIS A 93 -12.39 -3.17 -28.63
C HIS A 93 -11.80 -4.48 -28.06
N SER A 94 -12.07 -5.55 -28.80
CA SER A 94 -11.73 -6.95 -28.58
C SER A 94 -10.23 -7.25 -28.44
N GLN A 95 -9.95 -8.29 -27.64
CA GLN A 95 -8.88 -9.28 -27.85
C GLN A 95 -7.44 -8.74 -27.89
N THR A 96 -6.85 -8.49 -26.72
CA THR A 96 -5.43 -8.76 -26.50
C THR A 96 -5.28 -9.46 -25.16
N LYS A 97 -4.76 -10.68 -25.26
CA LYS A 97 -4.49 -11.62 -24.18
C LYS A 97 -3.65 -10.91 -23.12
N TYR A 98 -4.28 -10.60 -21.98
CA TYR A 98 -3.59 -10.18 -20.77
C TYR A 98 -2.47 -11.19 -20.52
N ILE A 99 -1.22 -10.72 -20.64
CA ILE A 99 -0.10 -11.44 -20.06
C ILE A 99 -0.41 -11.49 -18.57
N ASP A 100 -0.52 -12.69 -18.00
CA ASP A 100 -0.84 -12.90 -16.60
C ASP A 100 0.19 -12.14 -15.74
N VAL A 101 -0.19 -10.93 -15.32
CA VAL A 101 0.69 -9.99 -14.60
C VAL A 101 1.12 -10.61 -13.26
N SER A 102 0.34 -11.55 -12.75
CA SER A 102 0.66 -12.34 -11.56
C SER A 102 1.93 -13.18 -11.72
N ASP A 103 2.24 -13.68 -12.92
CA ASP A 103 3.50 -14.41 -13.18
C ASP A 103 4.72 -13.48 -13.20
N LEU A 104 4.53 -12.23 -13.66
CA LEU A 104 5.56 -11.19 -13.64
C LEU A 104 5.80 -10.65 -12.23
N LEU A 105 4.76 -10.42 -11.45
CA LEU A 105 4.88 -9.98 -10.05
C LEU A 105 5.55 -11.05 -9.18
N LYS A 106 5.21 -12.34 -9.38
CA LYS A 106 5.91 -13.45 -8.72
C LYS A 106 7.38 -13.53 -9.13
N LYS A 107 7.71 -13.23 -10.38
CA LYS A 107 9.11 -13.15 -10.84
C LYS A 107 9.85 -11.99 -10.19
N ILE A 108 9.24 -10.82 -10.08
CA ILE A 108 9.83 -9.64 -9.44
C ILE A 108 10.09 -9.91 -7.96
N GLU A 109 9.13 -10.46 -7.22
CA GLU A 109 9.30 -10.81 -5.80
C GLU A 109 10.39 -11.87 -5.60
N ASN A 110 10.47 -12.89 -6.47
CA ASN A 110 11.50 -13.92 -6.41
C ASN A 110 12.90 -13.37 -6.77
N LEU A 111 12.98 -12.39 -7.68
CA LEU A 111 14.21 -11.66 -7.99
C LEU A 111 14.65 -10.81 -6.79
N GLU A 112 13.74 -10.08 -6.14
CA GLU A 112 14.03 -9.27 -4.96
C GLU A 112 14.52 -10.13 -3.78
N ARG A 113 13.91 -11.31 -3.57
CA ARG A 113 14.34 -12.25 -2.54
C ARG A 113 15.76 -12.77 -2.77
N ARG A 114 16.10 -13.09 -4.02
CA ARG A 114 17.43 -13.58 -4.40
C ARG A 114 18.50 -12.51 -4.31
N VAL A 115 18.18 -11.26 -4.66
CA VAL A 115 19.07 -10.12 -4.47
C VAL A 115 19.38 -9.94 -2.98
N SER A 116 18.37 -10.03 -2.11
CA SER A 116 18.56 -9.92 -0.65
C SER A 116 19.45 -11.02 -0.05
N GLU A 117 19.45 -12.23 -0.61
CA GLU A 117 20.33 -13.33 -0.14
C GLU A 117 21.79 -13.17 -0.60
N LEU A 118 22.03 -12.52 -1.73
CA LEU A 118 23.37 -12.26 -2.25
C LEU A 118 24.09 -11.14 -1.49
N GLU A 119 23.36 -10.16 -0.94
CA GLU A 119 23.94 -9.03 -0.18
C GLU A 119 24.32 -9.38 1.27
N LYS A 120 23.90 -10.54 1.78
CA LYS A 120 24.18 -10.98 3.16
C LYS A 120 25.41 -11.87 3.33
N LYS A 121 26.17 -12.12 2.26
CA LYS A 121 27.34 -13.01 2.23
C LYS A 121 28.62 -12.22 1.96
#